data_AF-W4QAX6-F1
#
_entry.id   AF-W4QAX6-F1
#
_cell.length_a   1.000
_cell.length_b   1.000
_cell.length_c   1.000
_cell.angle_alpha   90.00
_cell.angle_beta   90.00
_cell.angle_gamma   90.00
#
_symmetry.space_group_name_H-M   'P 1'
#
loop_
_entity.id
_entity.type
_entity.pdbx_description
1 polymer ?
#
loop_
_entity_poly.entity_id
_entity_poly.type
_entity_poly.pdbx_seq_one_letter_code
_entity_poly.pdbx_strand_id
1 'polypeptide(L)'
;MKHFSTKYFVIMLALVVGFVAACSTDETTDESPSDDASPTLGHDLNIGVVSDPVSLDPHGANETVANTINATIYDRLVYMDQNSEIQSGLAESLEQVEDTVWEAKIREGVTFHDGSD
;
A
#
# COMPACT_ATOMS: atom_id res chain seq x y z
N MET A 1 60.05 -19.43 -0.65
CA MET A 1 58.88 -19.21 0.24
C MET A 1 58.01 -18.00 -0.15
N LYS A 2 58.15 -17.39 -1.36
CA LYS A 2 57.32 -16.23 -1.78
C LYS A 2 56.15 -16.59 -2.72
N HIS A 3 56.15 -17.78 -3.33
CA HIS A 3 55.09 -18.20 -4.28
C HIS A 3 53.89 -18.90 -3.65
N PHE A 4 53.93 -19.23 -2.34
CA PHE A 4 52.83 -19.90 -1.67
C PHE A 4 51.73 -18.89 -1.30
N SER A 5 52.09 -17.77 -0.66
CA SER A 5 51.17 -16.69 -0.27
C SER A 5 50.45 -16.03 -1.46
N THR A 6 51.15 -15.75 -2.56
CA THR A 6 50.54 -15.14 -3.77
C THR A 6 49.52 -16.07 -4.44
N LYS A 7 49.70 -17.39 -4.39
CA LYS A 7 48.73 -18.35 -4.94
C LYS A 7 47.44 -18.37 -4.12
N TYR A 8 47.53 -18.34 -2.79
CA TYR A 8 46.33 -18.27 -1.94
C TYR A 8 45.64 -16.91 -2.02
N PHE A 9 46.39 -15.81 -2.18
CA PHE A 9 45.81 -14.49 -2.40
C PHE A 9 45.04 -14.41 -3.73
N VAL A 10 45.58 -14.99 -4.82
CA VAL A 10 44.88 -15.06 -6.12
C VAL A 10 43.66 -15.99 -6.08
N ILE A 11 43.74 -17.11 -5.35
CA ILE A 11 42.60 -18.02 -5.17
C ILE A 11 41.49 -17.37 -4.32
N MET A 12 41.85 -16.60 -3.29
CA MET A 12 40.89 -15.91 -2.42
C MET A 12 40.25 -14.71 -3.15
N LEU A 13 41.02 -13.97 -3.96
CA LEU A 13 40.49 -12.94 -4.84
C LEU A 13 39.54 -13.51 -5.91
N ALA A 14 39.86 -14.69 -6.49
CA ALA A 14 39.00 -15.37 -7.46
C ALA A 14 37.70 -15.92 -6.83
N LEU A 15 37.75 -16.37 -5.57
CA LEU A 15 36.57 -16.80 -4.81
C LEU A 15 35.64 -15.64 -4.45
N VAL A 16 36.19 -14.47 -4.12
CA VAL A 16 35.40 -13.26 -3.83
C VAL A 16 34.74 -12.70 -5.10
N VAL A 17 35.42 -12.73 -6.25
CA VAL A 17 34.83 -12.33 -7.54
C VAL A 17 33.77 -13.33 -8.02
N GLY A 18 33.94 -14.63 -7.74
CA GLY A 18 32.96 -15.66 -8.07
C GLY A 18 31.65 -15.56 -7.25
N PHE A 19 31.71 -15.04 -6.02
CA PHE A 19 30.52 -14.85 -5.18
C PHE A 19 29.65 -13.64 -5.60
N VAL A 20 30.23 -12.63 -6.25
CA VAL A 20 29.51 -11.41 -6.68
C VAL A 20 28.73 -11.63 -7.99
N ALA A 21 29.17 -12.57 -8.83
CA ALA A 21 28.49 -12.90 -10.09
C ALA A 21 27.24 -13.78 -9.94
N ALA A 22 26.94 -14.30 -8.75
CA ALA A 22 25.81 -15.20 -8.51
C ALA A 22 24.45 -14.48 -8.31
N CYS A 23 24.42 -13.13 -8.32
CA CYS A 23 23.18 -12.35 -8.30
C CYS A 23 22.83 -11.72 -9.66
N SER A 24 23.53 -12.08 -10.75
CA SER A 24 23.24 -11.59 -12.10
C SER A 24 22.97 -12.76 -13.05
N THR A 25 22.04 -13.62 -12.69
CA THR A 25 21.39 -14.49 -13.66
C THR A 25 20.34 -13.65 -14.39
N ASP A 26 20.73 -13.10 -15.54
CA ASP A 26 19.79 -12.71 -16.60
C ASP A 26 19.36 -13.99 -17.32
N GLU A 27 18.33 -14.67 -16.80
CA GLU A 27 17.50 -15.53 -17.64
C GLU A 27 16.45 -14.63 -18.28
N THR A 28 16.77 -14.07 -19.45
CA THR A 28 15.77 -13.56 -20.38
C THR A 28 14.96 -14.75 -20.89
N THR A 29 13.98 -15.16 -20.10
CA THR A 29 12.83 -15.88 -20.62
C THR A 29 11.97 -14.82 -21.30
N ASP A 30 12.06 -14.76 -22.64
CA ASP A 30 11.11 -14.02 -23.47
C ASP A 30 9.72 -14.67 -23.34
N GLU A 31 9.07 -14.49 -22.20
CA GLU A 31 7.61 -14.60 -22.13
C GLU A 31 7.05 -13.31 -22.73
N SER A 32 6.47 -13.43 -23.92
CA SER A 32 5.56 -12.40 -24.43
C SER A 32 4.54 -12.07 -23.34
N PRO A 33 4.25 -10.80 -23.04
CA PRO A 33 3.14 -10.49 -22.16
C PRO A 33 1.87 -10.98 -22.86
N SER A 34 1.30 -12.06 -22.36
CA SER A 34 -0.07 -12.41 -22.68
C SER A 34 -0.94 -11.33 -22.05
N ASP A 35 -1.34 -10.35 -22.86
CA ASP A 35 -2.28 -9.26 -22.56
C ASP A 35 -3.72 -9.76 -22.27
N ASP A 36 -3.88 -11.00 -21.79
CA ASP A 36 -5.16 -11.65 -21.48
C ASP A 36 -5.33 -11.95 -19.98
N ALA A 37 -4.67 -11.17 -19.11
CA ALA A 37 -5.06 -11.11 -17.70
C ALA A 37 -6.29 -10.20 -17.56
N SER A 38 -7.47 -10.71 -17.94
CA SER A 38 -8.72 -10.16 -17.41
C SER A 38 -8.61 -10.13 -15.88
N PRO A 39 -8.91 -9.01 -15.20
CA PRO A 39 -8.79 -8.95 -13.76
C PRO A 39 -9.72 -9.99 -13.14
N THR A 40 -9.13 -10.99 -12.50
CA THR A 40 -9.89 -11.95 -11.71
C THR A 40 -10.47 -11.21 -10.51
N LEU A 41 -11.76 -10.88 -10.56
CA LEU A 41 -12.50 -10.41 -9.39
C LEU A 41 -12.47 -11.52 -8.33
N GLY A 42 -11.84 -11.24 -7.18
CA GLY A 42 -11.89 -12.13 -6.01
C GLY A 42 -10.53 -12.57 -5.48
N HIS A 43 -9.69 -11.63 -5.08
CA HIS A 43 -8.48 -11.94 -4.31
C HIS A 43 -8.72 -11.65 -2.83
N ASP A 44 -8.46 -12.65 -1.98
CA ASP A 44 -8.46 -12.46 -0.53
C ASP A 44 -7.24 -11.63 -0.12
N LEU A 45 -7.48 -10.50 0.56
CA LEU A 45 -6.44 -9.70 1.18
C LEU A 45 -6.42 -9.96 2.69
N ASN A 46 -5.36 -10.62 3.17
CA ASN A 46 -5.15 -10.87 4.59
C ASN A 46 -4.21 -9.81 5.18
N ILE A 47 -4.71 -9.00 6.11
CA ILE A 47 -3.94 -7.97 6.82
C ILE A 47 -3.88 -8.32 8.31
N GLY A 48 -2.67 -8.41 8.86
CA GLY A 48 -2.48 -8.57 10.30
C GLY A 48 -2.63 -7.25 11.04
N VAL A 49 -3.39 -7.24 12.13
CA VAL A 49 -3.50 -6.11 13.06
C VAL A 49 -2.81 -6.44 14.38
N VAL A 50 -2.36 -5.41 15.12
CA VAL A 50 -1.53 -5.58 16.32
C VAL A 50 -2.32 -5.95 17.58
N SER A 51 -3.64 -5.77 17.57
CA SER A 51 -4.55 -6.11 18.67
C SER A 51 -5.99 -6.18 18.15
N ASP A 52 -6.92 -6.55 19.03
CA ASP A 52 -8.35 -6.34 18.79
C ASP A 52 -8.69 -4.85 18.88
N PRO A 53 -9.71 -4.35 18.14
CA PRO A 53 -10.21 -3.00 18.28
C PRO A 53 -11.00 -2.83 19.59
N VAL A 54 -10.98 -1.62 20.17
CA VAL A 54 -11.81 -1.30 21.35
C VAL A 54 -13.28 -1.21 20.99
N SER A 55 -13.59 -0.62 19.83
CA SER A 55 -14.92 -0.52 19.26
C SER A 55 -14.83 -0.36 17.74
N LEU A 56 -15.87 -0.81 17.03
CA LEU A 56 -16.08 -0.49 15.61
C LEU A 56 -17.07 0.67 15.40
N ASP A 57 -17.63 1.21 16.48
CA ASP A 57 -18.31 2.50 16.42
C ASP A 57 -17.25 3.60 16.22
N PRO A 58 -17.28 4.37 15.11
CA PRO A 58 -16.31 5.42 14.85
C PRO A 58 -16.32 6.55 15.90
N HIS A 59 -17.36 6.65 16.74
CA HIS A 59 -17.41 7.57 17.87
C HIS A 59 -16.92 6.94 19.19
N GLY A 60 -16.78 5.62 19.25
CA GLY A 60 -16.43 4.87 20.46
C GLY A 60 -14.94 4.62 20.64
N ALA A 61 -14.13 4.79 19.60
CA ALA A 61 -12.71 4.45 19.58
C ALA A 61 -11.93 5.42 18.66
N ASN A 62 -10.65 5.65 18.97
CA ASN A 62 -9.78 6.51 18.17
C ASN A 62 -8.35 5.96 18.00
N GLU A 63 -8.08 4.74 18.48
CA GLU A 63 -6.81 4.07 18.29
C GLU A 63 -6.62 3.64 16.83
N THR A 64 -5.35 3.46 16.45
CA THR A 64 -4.96 3.12 15.08
C THR A 64 -5.67 1.87 14.56
N VAL A 65 -5.82 0.82 15.38
CA VAL A 65 -6.43 -0.45 14.96
C VAL A 65 -7.89 -0.26 14.55
N ALA A 66 -8.71 0.36 15.40
CA ALA A 66 -10.10 0.66 15.05
C ALA A 66 -10.20 1.57 13.83
N ASN A 67 -9.37 2.62 13.75
CA ASN A 67 -9.36 3.52 12.60
C ASN A 67 -8.98 2.82 11.28
N THR A 68 -8.00 1.89 11.32
CA THR A 68 -7.61 1.09 10.14
C THR A 68 -8.75 0.19 9.67
N ILE A 69 -9.46 -0.45 10.59
CA ILE A 69 -10.62 -1.30 10.25
C ILE A 69 -11.77 -0.42 9.75
N ASN A 70 -12.09 0.66 10.46
CA ASN A 70 -13.19 1.57 10.11
C ASN A 70 -12.99 2.22 8.74
N ALA A 71 -11.75 2.47 8.32
CA ALA A 71 -11.46 2.97 6.97
C ALA A 71 -11.86 2.00 5.84
N THR A 72 -12.22 0.75 6.16
CA THR A 72 -12.77 -0.22 5.21
C THR A 72 -14.30 -0.37 5.28
N ILE A 73 -14.92 0.20 6.30
CA ILE A 73 -16.38 0.09 6.58
C ILE A 73 -17.08 1.42 6.29
N TYR A 74 -16.43 2.54 6.61
CA TYR A 74 -16.97 3.89 6.54
C TYR A 74 -16.16 4.77 5.61
N ASP A 75 -16.86 5.58 4.83
CA ASP A 75 -16.25 6.61 3.99
C ASP A 75 -16.29 7.99 4.67
N ARG A 76 -15.34 8.84 4.29
CA ARG A 76 -15.14 10.20 4.82
C ARG A 76 -15.43 11.23 3.75
N LEU A 77 -15.81 12.45 4.14
CA LEU A 77 -15.97 13.58 3.19
C LEU A 77 -14.67 13.85 2.42
N VAL A 78 -13.55 13.86 3.14
CA VAL A 78 -12.20 14.01 2.63
C VAL A 78 -11.27 13.04 3.36
N TYR A 79 -10.12 12.73 2.78
CA TYR A 79 -9.07 11.96 3.43
C TYR A 79 -7.71 12.59 3.21
N MET A 80 -6.72 12.22 4.02
CA MET A 80 -5.35 12.66 3.86
C MET A 80 -4.54 11.55 3.20
N ASP A 81 -3.80 11.87 2.14
CA ASP A 81 -2.97 10.90 1.42
C ASP A 81 -1.59 10.71 2.06
N GLN A 82 -0.74 9.92 1.40
CA GLN A 82 0.61 9.60 1.87
C GLN A 82 1.55 10.82 1.89
N ASN A 83 1.23 11.86 1.13
CA ASN A 83 1.96 13.13 1.10
C ASN A 83 1.43 14.12 2.14
N SER A 84 0.46 13.70 2.97
CA SER A 84 -0.26 14.55 3.91
C SER A 84 -1.10 15.64 3.22
N GLU A 85 -1.54 15.40 1.98
CA GLU A 85 -2.42 16.30 1.26
C GLU A 85 -3.88 15.87 1.43
N ILE A 86 -4.78 16.85 1.54
CA ILE A 86 -6.22 16.60 1.62
C ILE A 86 -6.72 16.25 0.23
N GLN A 87 -7.38 15.11 0.12
CA GLN A 87 -7.98 14.57 -1.10
C GLN A 87 -9.49 14.40 -0.93
N SER A 88 -10.22 14.54 -2.04
CA SER A 88 -11.68 14.36 -2.09
C SER A 88 -12.09 12.91 -1.79
N GLY A 89 -12.98 12.71 -0.81
CA GLY A 89 -13.63 11.44 -0.50
C GLY A 89 -15.06 11.42 -1.05
N LEU A 90 -16.06 11.30 -0.17
CA LEU A 90 -17.47 11.44 -0.51
C LEU A 90 -17.85 12.84 -1.02
N ALA A 91 -17.11 13.86 -0.56
CA ALA A 91 -17.28 15.22 -1.07
C ALA A 91 -16.48 15.40 -2.37
N GLU A 92 -17.16 15.78 -3.44
CA GLU A 92 -16.54 16.23 -4.69
C GLU A 92 -15.76 17.53 -4.49
N SER A 93 -16.33 18.45 -3.70
CA SER A 93 -15.68 19.68 -3.26
C SER A 93 -15.98 19.95 -1.79
N LEU A 94 -15.04 20.62 -1.12
CA LEU A 94 -15.18 21.14 0.23
C LEU A 94 -14.64 22.57 0.25
N GLU A 95 -15.54 23.54 0.29
CA GLU A 95 -15.22 24.97 0.13
C GLU A 95 -15.59 25.75 1.38
N GLN A 96 -14.67 26.56 1.89
CA GLN A 96 -14.96 27.50 2.96
C GLN A 96 -15.65 28.74 2.38
N VAL A 97 -16.94 28.90 2.63
CA VAL A 97 -17.75 30.01 2.08
C VAL A 97 -17.80 31.22 3.02
N GLU A 98 -17.54 31.01 4.32
CA GLU A 98 -17.38 32.05 5.34
C GLU A 98 -16.40 31.60 6.43
N ASP A 99 -16.04 32.47 7.38
CA ASP A 99 -15.06 32.20 8.45
C ASP A 99 -15.30 30.88 9.23
N THR A 100 -16.56 30.48 9.37
CA THR A 100 -16.95 29.26 10.10
C THR A 100 -17.90 28.35 9.31
N VAL A 101 -18.13 28.65 8.02
CA VAL A 101 -19.09 27.93 7.19
C VAL A 101 -18.36 27.24 6.05
N TRP A 102 -18.58 25.93 5.94
CA TRP A 102 -18.03 25.08 4.89
C TRP A 102 -19.17 24.43 4.12
N GLU A 103 -19.09 24.48 2.80
CA GLU A 103 -20.01 23.80 1.89
C GLU A 103 -19.31 22.56 1.32
N ALA A 104 -19.97 21.40 1.44
CA ALA A 104 -19.51 20.15 0.88
C ALA A 104 -20.49 19.69 -0.21
N LYS A 105 -20.00 19.50 -1.44
CA LYS A 105 -20.80 18.89 -2.50
C LYS A 105 -20.61 17.38 -2.47
N ILE A 106 -21.64 16.62 -2.12
CA ILE A 106 -21.56 15.15 -2.03
C ILE A 106 -21.72 14.52 -3.42
N ARG A 107 -20.96 13.44 -3.68
CA ARG A 107 -21.10 12.61 -4.90
C ARG A 107 -22.53 12.07 -5.03
N GLU A 108 -23.03 12.02 -6.25
CA GLU A 108 -24.32 11.40 -6.55
C GLU A 108 -24.23 9.86 -6.55
N GLY A 109 -25.32 9.20 -6.18
CA GLY A 109 -25.45 7.74 -6.24
C GLY A 109 -24.68 6.96 -5.18
N VAL A 110 -24.28 7.62 -4.08
CA VAL A 110 -23.74 6.94 -2.90
C VAL A 110 -24.88 6.25 -2.16
N THR A 111 -24.69 4.98 -1.80
CA THR A 111 -25.65 4.19 -1.02
C THR A 111 -24.95 3.56 0.17
N PHE A 112 -25.69 3.31 1.24
CA PHE A 112 -25.25 2.46 2.34
C PHE A 112 -25.19 0.98 1.91
N HIS A 113 -24.50 0.17 2.71
CA HIS A 113 -24.34 -1.26 2.44
C HIS A 113 -25.66 -2.06 2.44
N ASP A 114 -26.73 -1.51 3.03
CA ASP A 114 -28.08 -2.09 3.02
C ASP A 114 -28.93 -1.62 1.82
N GLY A 115 -28.38 -0.75 0.98
CA GLY A 115 -29.02 -0.20 -0.22
C GLY A 115 -29.87 1.05 0.03
N SER A 116 -29.85 1.64 1.23
CA SER A 116 -30.44 2.97 1.47
C SER A 116 -29.54 4.10 0.94
N ASP A 117 -30.13 5.28 0.72
CA ASP A 117 -29.45 6.52 0.26
C ASP A 117 -29.11 7.44 1.44
#